data_AF-A0A920HS84-F1
#
_entry.id   AF-A0A920HS84-F1
#
_cell.length_a   1.000
_cell.length_b   1.000
_cell.length_c   1.000
_cell.angle_alpha   90.00
_cell.angle_beta   90.00
_cell.angle_gamma   90.00
#
_symmetry.space_group_name_H-M   'P 1'
#
loop_
_entity.id
_entity.type
_entity.pdbx_description
1 polymer ?
#
loop_
_entity_poly.entity_id
_entity_poly.type
_entity_poly.pdbx_seq_one_letter_code
_entity_poly.pdbx_strand_id
1 'polypeptide(L)'
;MLGIISFSFFNVNPEDFNVPPFFIGGWSNGSIVLWILIFIQSIGSMIGIWLLTKAYQMADTSYLNVFEYSFFIFAGLAGWIILGQSITNFELLGIFLIIIAGIIVSLAVKKKPTSLKN
;
A
#
# COMPACT_ATOMS: atom_id res chain seq x y z
N MET A 1 -12.97 14.74 21.98
CA MET A 1 -13.56 14.88 23.33
C MET A 1 -15.08 14.93 23.33
N LEU A 2 -15.74 15.74 22.48
CA LEU A 2 -17.22 15.84 22.38
C LEU A 2 -17.93 14.52 21.97
N GLY A 3 -17.31 13.72 21.09
CA GLY A 3 -17.89 12.43 20.66
C GLY A 3 -18.03 11.42 21.81
N ILE A 4 -17.03 11.33 22.69
CA ILE A 4 -17.02 10.39 23.83
C ILE A 4 -18.16 10.72 24.82
N ILE A 5 -18.42 12.02 25.04
CA ILE A 5 -19.49 12.49 25.93
C ILE A 5 -20.86 12.15 25.34
N SER A 6 -21.02 12.26 24.01
CA SER A 6 -22.29 11.94 23.33
C SER A 6 -22.62 10.45 23.42
N PHE A 7 -21.63 9.56 23.33
CA PHE A 7 -21.80 8.12 23.52
C PHE A 7 -22.12 7.73 24.97
N SER A 8 -21.72 8.54 25.97
CA SER A 8 -22.02 8.28 27.38
C SER A 8 -23.52 8.39 27.73
N PHE A 9 -24.32 9.07 26.91
CA PHE A 9 -25.77 9.19 27.11
C PHE A 9 -26.57 8.04 26.47
N PHE A 10 -25.95 7.28 25.58
CA PHE A 10 -26.54 6.06 25.02
C PHE A 10 -26.01 4.86 25.80
N ASN A 11 -26.86 4.27 26.64
CA ASN A 11 -26.57 3.02 27.34
C ASN A 11 -26.62 1.86 26.34
N VAL A 12 -25.60 1.77 25.49
CA VAL A 12 -25.41 0.70 24.50
C VAL A 12 -24.92 -0.54 25.25
N ASN A 13 -25.80 -1.51 25.46
CA ASN A 13 -25.37 -2.82 25.90
C ASN A 13 -24.71 -3.54 24.72
N PRO A 14 -23.49 -4.08 24.88
CA PRO A 14 -22.79 -4.80 23.81
C PRO A 14 -23.51 -6.08 23.35
N GLU A 15 -24.54 -6.52 24.09
CA GLU A 15 -25.42 -7.64 23.76
C GLU A 15 -26.44 -7.30 22.65
N ASP A 16 -26.74 -6.01 22.45
CA ASP A 16 -27.74 -5.54 21.48
C ASP A 16 -27.22 -5.57 20.03
N PHE A 17 -25.90 -5.73 19.85
CA PHE A 17 -25.23 -5.68 18.55
C PHE A 17 -24.52 -7.00 18.26
N ASN A 18 -24.95 -7.71 17.22
CA ASN A 18 -24.21 -8.84 16.65
C ASN A 18 -23.02 -8.34 15.81
N VAL A 19 -22.10 -7.61 16.44
CA VAL A 19 -20.88 -7.13 15.81
C VAL A 19 -19.67 -7.76 16.49
N PRO A 20 -18.57 -8.00 15.74
CA PRO A 20 -17.35 -8.53 16.31
C PRO A 20 -16.86 -7.71 17.51
N PRO A 21 -16.28 -8.36 18.54
CA PRO A 21 -15.83 -7.70 19.76
C PRO A 21 -14.82 -6.56 19.55
N PHE A 22 -14.11 -6.49 18.43
CA PHE A 22 -13.16 -5.41 18.16
C PHE A 22 -13.81 -4.04 17.85
N PHE A 23 -15.10 -4.00 17.50
CA PHE A 23 -15.81 -2.74 17.20
C PHE A 23 -16.25 -1.99 18.46
N ILE A 24 -16.60 -2.74 19.51
CA ILE A 24 -17.17 -2.20 20.75
C ILE A 24 -16.24 -2.46 21.94
N GLY A 25 -15.30 -3.39 21.79
CA GLY A 25 -14.32 -3.73 22.81
C GLY A 25 -13.38 -2.57 23.10
N GLY A 26 -13.06 -2.40 24.38
CA GLY A 26 -11.98 -1.52 24.81
C GLY A 26 -10.61 -2.02 24.32
N TRP A 27 -9.55 -1.33 24.75
CA TRP A 27 -8.19 -1.73 24.42
C TRP A 27 -7.93 -3.20 24.81
N SER A 28 -7.65 -4.05 23.81
CA SER A 28 -7.20 -5.42 24.02
C SER A 28 -5.71 -5.52 23.68
N ASN A 29 -4.90 -6.10 24.56
CA ASN A 29 -3.53 -6.42 24.22
C ASN A 29 -3.53 -7.49 23.12
N GLY A 30 -3.02 -7.16 21.93
CA GLY A 30 -3.00 -8.05 20.76
C GLY A 30 -2.19 -9.33 21.00
N SER A 31 -2.38 -10.32 20.13
CA SER A 31 -1.60 -11.57 20.21
C SER A 31 -0.12 -11.34 19.87
N ILE A 32 0.77 -12.19 20.35
CA ILE A 32 2.22 -12.13 20.02
C ILE A 32 2.46 -12.20 18.50
N VAL A 33 1.62 -12.96 17.79
CA VAL A 33 1.68 -13.07 16.33
C VAL A 33 1.42 -11.71 15.67
N LEU A 34 0.41 -10.98 16.14
CA LEU A 34 0.09 -9.64 15.64
C LEU A 34 1.28 -8.70 15.83
N TRP A 35 1.90 -8.71 17.01
CA TRP A 35 3.08 -7.88 17.29
C TRP A 35 4.28 -8.21 16.40
N ILE A 36 4.52 -9.51 16.14
CA ILE A 36 5.58 -9.95 15.21
C ILE A 36 5.28 -9.47 13.79
N LEU A 37 4.03 -9.59 13.31
CA LEU A 37 3.63 -9.13 11.98
C LEU A 37 3.80 -7.61 11.84
N ILE A 38 3.42 -6.82 12.85
CA ILE A 38 3.66 -5.38 12.87
C ILE A 38 5.16 -5.07 12.79
N PHE A 39 5.99 -5.78 13.56
CA PHE A 39 7.42 -5.54 13.57
C PHE A 39 8.05 -5.81 12.21
N ILE A 40 7.71 -6.94 11.59
CA ILE A 40 8.18 -7.30 10.24
C ILE A 40 7.69 -6.28 9.21
N GLN A 41 6.41 -5.89 9.26
CA GLN A 41 5.82 -4.91 8.34
C GLN A 41 6.46 -3.53 8.48
N SER A 42 6.78 -3.11 9.70
CA SER A 42 7.45 -1.83 9.98
C SER A 42 8.85 -1.79 9.37
N ILE A 43 9.66 -2.84 9.60
CA ILE A 43 11.00 -2.94 9.00
C ILE A 43 10.92 -2.95 7.47
N GLY A 44 10.01 -3.75 6.90
CA GLY A 44 9.82 -3.82 5.45
C GLY A 44 9.45 -2.46 4.85
N SER A 45 8.54 -1.74 5.49
CA SER A 45 8.10 -0.41 5.03
C SER A 45 9.21 0.63 5.14
N MET A 46 9.98 0.60 6.22
CA MET A 46 11.10 1.52 6.44
C MET A 46 12.20 1.32 5.38
N ILE A 47 12.52 0.07 5.04
CA ILE A 47 13.47 -0.26 3.96
C ILE A 47 12.89 0.20 2.61
N GLY A 48 11.62 -0.09 2.34
CA GLY A 48 10.96 0.30 1.08
C GLY A 48 10.98 1.81 0.85
N ILE A 49 10.60 2.60 1.85
CA ILE A 49 10.60 4.07 1.78
C ILE A 49 12.02 4.62 1.69
N TRP A 50 13.00 4.02 2.37
CA TRP A 50 14.40 4.43 2.26
C TRP A 50 14.94 4.24 0.84
N LEU A 51 14.67 3.08 0.23
CA LEU A 51 15.04 2.79 -1.16
C LEU A 51 14.33 3.72 -2.14
N LEU A 52 13.04 3.97 -1.93
CA LEU A 52 12.26 4.90 -2.75
C LEU A 52 12.86 6.31 -2.69
N THR A 53 13.20 6.79 -1.50
CA THR A 53 13.85 8.09 -1.28
C THR A 53 15.20 8.16 -2.02
N LYS A 54 15.98 7.07 -2.02
CA LYS A 54 17.24 7.01 -2.78
C LYS A 54 17.01 7.03 -4.30
N ALA A 55 15.97 6.37 -4.80
CA ALA A 55 15.60 6.42 -6.21
C ALA A 55 15.19 7.84 -6.64
N TYR A 56 14.46 8.57 -5.80
CA TYR A 56 14.09 9.99 -6.04
C TYR A 56 15.31 10.90 -6.20
N GLN A 57 16.43 10.56 -5.56
CA GLN A 57 17.67 11.35 -5.66
C GLN A 57 18.46 11.06 -6.94
N MET A 58 18.19 9.94 -7.63
CA MET A 58 18.99 9.45 -8.76
C MET A 58 18.28 9.53 -10.12
N ALA A 59 16.94 9.55 -10.15
CA ALA A 59 16.16 9.52 -11.39
C ALA A 59 15.32 10.79 -11.59
N ASP A 60 15.01 11.13 -12.85
CA ASP A 60 14.03 12.20 -13.13
C ASP A 60 12.66 11.76 -12.59
N THR A 61 11.93 12.69 -11.97
CA THR A 61 10.62 12.45 -11.31
C THR A 61 9.59 11.77 -12.21
N SER A 62 9.62 12.02 -13.53
CA SER A 62 8.72 11.39 -14.49
C SER A 62 8.91 9.87 -14.59
N TYR A 63 10.11 9.36 -14.38
CA TYR A 63 10.37 7.92 -14.41
C TYR A 63 9.87 7.22 -13.16
N LEU A 64 10.01 7.87 -12.00
CA LEU A 64 9.74 7.26 -10.72
C LEU A 64 8.24 7.08 -10.45
N ASN A 65 7.40 7.99 -10.92
CA ASN A 65 5.95 7.88 -10.80
C ASN A 65 5.42 6.53 -11.35
N VAL A 66 6.00 6.01 -12.43
CA VAL A 66 5.56 4.71 -13.02
C VAL A 66 5.93 3.52 -12.13
N PHE A 67 7.07 3.61 -11.44
CA PHE A 67 7.48 2.59 -10.46
C PHE A 67 6.61 2.63 -9.20
N GLU A 68 6.12 3.80 -8.79
CA GLU A 68 5.14 3.89 -7.70
C GLU A 68 3.85 3.13 -8.05
N TYR A 69 3.33 3.30 -9.27
CA TYR A 69 2.14 2.57 -9.70
C TYR A 69 2.37 1.05 -9.82
N SER A 70 3.61 0.60 -10.03
CA SER A 70 3.95 -0.82 -10.02
C SER A 70 3.66 -1.49 -8.67
N PHE A 71 3.58 -0.73 -7.57
CA PHE A 71 3.15 -1.24 -6.26
C PHE A 71 1.78 -1.93 -6.32
N PHE A 72 0.84 -1.43 -7.14
CA PHE A 72 -0.48 -2.04 -7.27
C PHE A 72 -0.43 -3.46 -7.83
N ILE A 73 0.56 -3.76 -8.68
CA ILE A 73 0.79 -5.11 -9.20
C ILE A 73 1.17 -6.04 -8.04
N PHE A 74 2.13 -5.61 -7.21
CA PHE A 74 2.57 -6.39 -6.04
C PHE A 74 1.47 -6.52 -4.98
N ALA A 75 0.68 -5.47 -4.75
CA ALA A 75 -0.44 -5.49 -3.82
C ALA A 75 -1.53 -6.48 -4.27
N GLY A 76 -1.89 -6.48 -5.56
CA GLY A 76 -2.85 -7.44 -6.12
C GLY A 76 -2.34 -8.88 -6.03
N LEU A 77 -1.07 -9.12 -6.36
CA LEU A 77 -0.44 -10.44 -6.22
C LEU A 77 -0.39 -10.90 -4.76
N ALA A 78 -0.03 -10.01 -3.83
CA ALA A 78 -0.02 -10.33 -2.41
C ALA A 78 -1.43 -10.63 -1.89
N GLY A 79 -2.45 -9.87 -2.32
CA GLY A 79 -3.85 -10.16 -2.00
C GLY A 79 -4.29 -11.53 -2.51
N TRP A 80 -3.89 -11.90 -3.72
CA TRP A 80 -4.18 -13.23 -4.27
C TRP A 80 -3.48 -14.35 -3.51
N ILE A 81 -2.18 -14.22 -3.23
CA ILE A 81 -1.36 -15.28 -2.61
C ILE A 81 -1.63 -15.40 -1.11
N ILE A 82 -1.68 -14.28 -0.39
CA ILE A 82 -1.74 -14.24 1.08
C ILE A 82 -3.19 -14.25 1.56
N LEU A 83 -4.05 -13.46 0.92
CA LEU A 83 -5.45 -13.30 1.34
C LEU A 83 -6.41 -14.21 0.57
N GLY A 84 -5.94 -14.91 -0.48
CA GLY A 84 -6.78 -15.77 -1.31
C GLY A 84 -7.80 -15.01 -2.16
N GLN A 85 -7.60 -13.71 -2.36
CA GLN A 85 -8.55 -12.87 -3.11
C GLN A 85 -8.49 -13.18 -4.61
N SER A 86 -9.63 -13.36 -5.25
CA SER A 86 -9.68 -13.60 -6.70
C SER A 86 -9.36 -12.33 -7.47
N ILE A 87 -8.41 -12.41 -8.40
CA ILE A 87 -8.08 -11.30 -9.30
C ILE A 87 -9.16 -11.19 -10.37
N THR A 88 -9.80 -10.04 -10.45
CA THR A 88 -10.83 -9.70 -11.43
C THR A 88 -10.21 -9.30 -12.77
N ASN A 89 -11.01 -9.37 -13.83
CA ASN A 89 -10.56 -8.97 -15.17
C ASN A 89 -10.17 -7.48 -15.24
N PHE A 90 -10.78 -6.61 -14.42
CA PHE A 90 -10.44 -5.18 -14.37
C PHE A 90 -9.09 -4.93 -13.70
N GLU A 91 -8.74 -5.71 -12.67
CA GLU A 91 -7.42 -5.63 -12.03
C GLU A 91 -6.32 -6.06 -13.00
N LEU A 92 -6.55 -7.14 -13.76
CA LEU A 92 -5.64 -7.56 -14.83
C LEU A 92 -5.45 -6.49 -15.89
N LEU A 93 -6.53 -5.80 -16.30
CA LEU A 93 -6.45 -4.69 -17.23
C LEU A 93 -5.61 -3.53 -16.64
N GLY A 94 -5.83 -3.18 -15.38
CA GLY A 94 -5.03 -2.17 -14.68
C GLY A 94 -3.54 -2.51 -14.65
N ILE A 95 -3.20 -3.75 -14.28
CA ILE A 95 -1.83 -4.27 -14.27
C ILE A 95 -1.22 -4.17 -15.68
N PHE A 96 -1.96 -4.55 -16.72
CA PHE A 96 -1.52 -4.48 -18.11
C PHE A 96 -1.21 -3.04 -18.55
N LEU A 97 -2.05 -2.07 -18.19
CA LEU A 97 -1.82 -0.65 -18.48
C LEU A 97 -0.55 -0.12 -17.79
N ILE A 98 -0.30 -0.51 -16.54
CA ILE A 98 0.90 -0.10 -15.79
C ILE A 98 2.17 -0.66 -16.47
N ILE A 99 2.14 -1.93 -16.91
CA ILE A 99 3.26 -2.56 -17.64
C ILE A 99 3.55 -1.80 -18.93
N ILE A 100 2.52 -1.47 -19.72
CA ILE A 100 2.70 -0.70 -20.96
C ILE A 100 3.30 0.67 -20.68
N ALA A 101 2.81 1.38 -19.67
CA ALA A 101 3.36 2.67 -19.26
C ALA A 101 4.84 2.56 -18.91
N GLY A 102 5.23 1.52 -18.16
CA GLY A 102 6.63 1.21 -17.83
C GLY A 102 7.50 1.01 -19.07
N ILE A 103 7.02 0.26 -20.05
CA ILE A 103 7.74 0.02 -21.31
C ILE A 103 7.93 1.33 -22.08
N ILE A 104 6.86 2.11 -22.28
CA ILE A 104 6.91 3.39 -23.01
C ILE A 104 7.93 4.32 -22.38
N VAL A 105 7.89 4.44 -21.06
CA VAL A 105 8.73 5.34 -20.27
C VAL A 105 10.18 4.89 -20.31
N SER A 106 10.48 3.60 -20.16
CA SER A 106 11.83 3.05 -20.30
C SER A 106 12.44 3.33 -21.69
N LEU A 107 11.64 3.20 -22.75
CA LEU A 107 12.07 3.51 -24.11
C LEU A 107 12.30 5.02 -24.33
N ALA A 108 11.54 5.88 -23.65
CA ALA A 108 11.72 7.32 -23.70
C ALA A 108 13.05 7.78 -23.06
N VAL A 109 13.52 7.14 -21.98
CA VAL A 109 14.82 7.43 -21.33
C VAL A 109 15.96 7.38 -22.36
N LYS A 110 15.98 6.31 -23.18
CA LYS A 110 17.07 6.07 -24.14
C LYS A 110 17.19 7.16 -25.20
N LYS A 111 16.18 8.00 -25.39
CA LYS A 111 16.12 9.02 -26.45
C LYS A 111 16.71 10.38 -26.08
N LYS A 112 17.21 10.64 -24.87
CA LYS A 112 17.97 11.89 -24.60
C LYS A 112 19.26 11.87 -25.43
N PRO A 113 19.38 12.70 -26.50
CA PRO A 113 20.58 12.70 -27.33
C PRO A 113 21.70 13.37 -26.55
N THR A 114 22.84 12.69 -26.49
CA THR A 114 24.11 13.23 -26.03
C THR A 114 24.43 14.48 -26.84
N SER A 115 24.12 15.66 -26.30
CA SER A 115 24.55 16.92 -26.87
C SER A 115 26.07 16.95 -26.82
N LEU A 116 26.68 16.79 -27.99
CA LEU A 116 28.08 17.10 -28.26
C LEU A 116 28.39 18.48 -27.66
N LYS A 117 29.36 18.55 -26.75
CA LYS A 117 29.99 19.80 -26.38
C LYS A 117 31.48 19.64 -26.62
N ASN A 118 31.92 20.34 -27.67
CA ASN A 118 33.29 20.65 -28.02
C ASN A 118 34.00 21.35 -26.86
#